data_AF-A0A957BKI7-F1
#
_entry.id   AF-A0A957BKI7-F1
#
_cell.length_a   1.000
_cell.length_b   1.000
_cell.length_c   1.000
_cell.angle_alpha   90.00
_cell.angle_beta   90.00
_cell.angle_gamma   90.00
#
_symmetry.space_group_name_H-M   'P 1'
#
loop_
_entity.id
_entity.type
_entity.pdbx_description
1 polymer ?
#
loop_
_entity_poly.entity_id
_entity_poly.type
_entity_poly.pdbx_seq_one_letter_code
_entity_poly.pdbx_strand_id
1 'polypeptide(L)'
;MSNNRSRRRKPRSKPTGSSGSRQWRRMDLHLHTPGSSDYQENNVSYLDILRQAEIRGLDIIAFTDHNTVAGFAAMRKEVERLLWLEELGRLDPEEKRRLDEYRRLLEKILVLPGFEFTATFGFHILGIFP
;
A
#
# COMPACT_ATOMS: atom_id res chain seq x y z
N MET A 1 -60.62 42.86 7.80
CA MET A 1 -59.95 41.81 6.99
C MET A 1 -58.49 41.75 7.38
N SER A 2 -58.06 40.75 8.15
CA SER A 2 -56.64 40.51 8.44
C SER A 2 -56.39 39.01 8.42
N ASN A 3 -55.46 38.61 7.56
CA ASN A 3 -55.26 37.25 7.09
C ASN A 3 -54.09 36.62 7.89
N ASN A 4 -54.37 35.83 8.92
CA ASN A 4 -53.32 35.21 9.74
C ASN A 4 -52.87 33.88 9.12
N ARG A 5 -51.93 33.93 8.16
CA ARG A 5 -51.31 32.73 7.58
C ARG A 5 -50.28 32.13 8.55
N SER A 6 -50.68 31.09 9.25
CA SER A 6 -49.79 30.17 9.98
C SER A 6 -48.68 29.64 9.06
N ARG A 7 -47.43 30.06 9.31
CA ARG A 7 -46.23 29.50 8.65
C ARG A 7 -45.97 28.08 9.16
N ARG A 8 -46.41 27.07 8.41
CA ARG A 8 -45.99 25.67 8.59
C ARG A 8 -44.46 25.57 8.40
N ARG A 9 -43.73 25.20 9.45
CA ARG A 9 -42.31 24.82 9.35
C ARG A 9 -42.19 23.56 8.49
N LYS A 10 -41.45 23.64 7.38
CA LYS A 10 -41.06 22.46 6.58
C LYS A 10 -40.16 21.55 7.43
N PRO A 11 -40.31 20.22 7.36
CA PRO A 11 -39.40 19.32 8.03
C PRO A 11 -38.01 19.43 7.38
N ARG A 12 -36.96 19.55 8.22
CA ARG A 12 -35.56 19.47 7.77
C ARG A 12 -35.36 18.13 7.09
N SER A 13 -34.97 18.14 5.82
CA SER A 13 -34.45 16.95 5.14
C SER A 13 -33.21 16.48 5.91
N LYS A 14 -33.20 15.20 6.30
CA LYS A 14 -31.98 14.56 6.80
C LYS A 14 -30.96 14.58 5.65
N PRO A 15 -29.69 14.92 5.89
CA PRO A 15 -28.68 14.84 4.86
C PRO A 15 -28.52 13.36 4.47
N THR A 16 -28.84 13.04 3.22
CA THR A 16 -28.52 11.76 2.58
C THR A 16 -27.04 11.78 2.19
N GLY A 17 -26.17 11.77 3.20
CA GLY A 17 -24.79 11.40 3.01
C GLY A 17 -24.69 9.91 3.30
N SER A 18 -24.42 9.07 2.29
CA SER A 18 -23.87 7.75 2.56
C SER A 18 -22.49 7.98 3.17
N SER A 19 -22.43 8.08 4.51
CA SER A 19 -21.17 7.97 5.21
C SER A 19 -20.72 6.54 4.97
N GLY A 20 -19.87 6.32 3.95
CA GLY A 20 -19.17 5.06 3.79
C GLY A 20 -18.56 4.73 5.16
N SER A 21 -18.97 3.61 5.74
CA SER A 21 -18.51 3.20 7.05
C SER A 21 -16.98 3.19 7.02
N ARG A 22 -16.32 3.98 7.87
CA ARG A 22 -14.87 3.92 8.00
C ARG A 22 -14.48 2.49 8.36
N GLN A 23 -13.61 1.89 7.57
CA GLN A 23 -13.14 0.52 7.77
C GLN A 23 -11.82 0.56 8.54
N TRP A 24 -11.69 -0.32 9.54
CA TRP A 24 -10.41 -0.57 10.21
C TRP A 24 -9.50 -1.36 9.26
N ARG A 25 -8.21 -1.00 9.25
CA ARG A 25 -7.17 -1.62 8.41
C ARG A 25 -5.99 -1.99 9.30
N ARG A 26 -5.42 -3.17 9.08
CA ARG A 26 -4.19 -3.63 9.74
C ARG A 26 -3.00 -3.16 8.91
N MET A 27 -2.03 -2.51 9.56
CA MET A 27 -0.89 -1.94 8.85
C MET A 27 0.42 -2.22 9.57
N ASP A 28 1.48 -2.39 8.79
CA ASP A 28 2.86 -2.38 9.25
C ASP A 28 3.66 -1.36 8.43
N LEU A 29 4.07 -0.29 9.08
CA LEU A 29 4.62 0.89 8.41
C LEU A 29 6.13 1.02 8.55
N HIS A 30 6.80 0.00 9.10
CA HIS A 30 8.24 0.03 9.33
C HIS A 30 8.87 -1.31 8.94
N LEU A 31 9.04 -1.54 7.64
CA LEU A 31 9.63 -2.76 7.10
C LEU A 31 10.88 -2.46 6.28
N HIS A 32 11.95 -3.17 6.60
CA HIS A 32 13.17 -3.18 5.81
C HIS A 32 13.10 -4.29 4.78
N THR A 33 13.71 -4.08 3.64
CA THR A 33 13.72 -5.02 2.52
C THR A 33 15.16 -5.38 2.14
N PRO A 34 15.39 -6.34 1.22
CA PRO A 34 16.71 -6.60 0.66
C PRO A 34 17.41 -5.38 0.02
N GLY A 35 16.68 -4.28 -0.23
CA GLY A 35 17.25 -3.00 -0.66
C GLY A 35 17.90 -2.18 0.46
N SER A 36 17.70 -2.56 1.73
CA SER A 36 18.29 -1.90 2.89
C SER A 36 19.64 -2.49 3.28
N SER A 37 20.51 -1.67 3.86
CA SER A 37 21.86 -2.07 4.27
C SER A 37 21.90 -3.05 5.45
N ASP A 38 20.82 -3.09 6.25
CA ASP A 38 20.71 -3.90 7.46
C ASP A 38 19.99 -5.24 7.22
N TYR A 39 19.53 -5.50 5.99
CA TYR A 39 18.80 -6.72 5.68
C TYR A 39 19.76 -7.93 5.61
N GLN A 40 19.62 -8.84 6.56
CA GLN A 40 20.56 -9.96 6.72
C GLN A 40 20.12 -11.25 6.01
N GLU A 41 18.83 -11.40 5.74
CA GLU A 41 18.30 -12.60 5.11
C GLU A 41 18.61 -12.62 3.61
N ASN A 42 19.43 -13.58 3.19
CA ASN A 42 19.79 -13.76 1.80
C ASN A 42 18.65 -14.43 1.01
N ASN A 43 18.57 -14.12 -0.29
CA ASN A 43 17.65 -14.75 -1.25
C ASN A 43 16.16 -14.53 -0.95
N VAL A 44 15.79 -13.55 -0.11
CA VAL A 44 14.39 -13.17 0.08
C VAL A 44 13.94 -12.31 -1.09
N SER A 45 12.82 -12.67 -1.73
CA SER A 45 12.20 -11.84 -2.77
C SER A 45 11.15 -10.89 -2.19
N TYR A 46 10.81 -9.83 -2.94
CA TYR A 46 9.70 -8.95 -2.54
C TYR A 46 8.36 -9.70 -2.48
N LEU A 47 8.15 -10.71 -3.34
CA LEU A 47 6.99 -11.61 -3.24
C LEU A 47 6.93 -12.35 -1.91
N ASP A 48 8.07 -12.76 -1.35
CA ASP A 48 8.08 -13.43 -0.05
C ASP A 48 7.64 -12.50 1.09
N ILE A 49 8.07 -11.23 1.03
CA ILE A 49 7.61 -10.19 1.97
C ILE A 49 6.10 -9.99 1.84
N LEU A 50 5.57 -9.88 0.62
CA LEU A 50 4.14 -9.71 0.36
C LEU A 50 3.31 -10.92 0.81
N ARG A 51 3.79 -12.15 0.58
CA ARG A 51 3.17 -13.38 1.09
C ARG A 51 3.14 -13.39 2.61
N GLN A 52 4.24 -13.00 3.26
CA GLN A 52 4.32 -12.92 4.71
C GLN A 52 3.39 -11.84 5.30
N ALA A 53 3.18 -10.73 4.59
CA ALA A 53 2.19 -9.73 4.94
C ALA A 53 0.75 -10.27 4.81
N GLU A 54 0.45 -11.02 3.75
CA GLU A 54 -0.85 -11.68 3.57
C GLU A 54 -1.12 -12.70 4.70
N ILE A 55 -0.16 -13.57 5.00
CA ILE A 55 -0.27 -14.58 6.08
C ILE A 55 -0.56 -13.91 7.43
N ARG A 56 0.02 -12.74 7.68
CA ARG A 56 -0.22 -11.94 8.90
C ARG A 56 -1.54 -11.16 8.86
N GLY A 57 -2.22 -11.11 7.71
CA GLY A 57 -3.47 -10.39 7.51
C GLY A 57 -3.29 -8.86 7.53
N LEU A 58 -2.21 -8.35 6.93
CA LEU A 58 -1.98 -6.92 6.77
C LEU A 58 -2.69 -6.39 5.52
N ASP A 59 -3.36 -5.25 5.65
CA ASP A 59 -3.98 -4.52 4.55
C ASP A 59 -3.02 -3.50 3.90
N ILE A 60 -2.09 -2.96 4.69
CA ILE A 60 -1.18 -1.89 4.27
C ILE A 60 0.21 -2.20 4.81
N ILE A 61 1.22 -2.09 3.96
CA ILE A 61 2.61 -2.12 4.37
C ILE A 61 3.37 -0.92 3.81
N ALA A 62 4.45 -0.50 4.47
CA ALA A 62 5.41 0.46 3.90
C ALA A 62 6.81 -0.16 3.86
N PHE A 63 7.48 -0.06 2.71
CA PHE A 63 8.91 -0.34 2.63
C PHE A 63 9.66 0.90 3.05
N THR A 64 10.44 0.79 4.12
CA THR A 64 11.13 1.90 4.79
C THR A 64 12.60 1.56 5.01
N ASP A 65 13.30 1.24 3.93
CA ASP A 65 14.74 0.95 3.98
C ASP A 65 15.52 2.16 4.54
N HIS A 66 16.70 1.91 5.11
CA HIS A 66 17.53 2.96 5.68
C HIS A 66 17.97 3.99 4.63
N ASN A 67 17.52 5.23 4.81
CA ASN A 67 17.87 6.41 4.01
C ASN A 67 17.62 6.25 2.49
N THR A 68 16.77 5.31 2.08
CA THR A 68 16.53 5.00 0.66
C THR A 68 15.13 4.45 0.44
N VAL A 69 14.65 4.56 -0.81
CA VAL A 69 13.42 3.91 -1.30
C VAL A 69 13.73 2.72 -2.22
N ALA A 70 14.97 2.21 -2.16
CA ALA A 70 15.52 1.25 -3.12
C ALA A 70 14.71 -0.05 -3.22
N GLY A 71 14.26 -0.61 -2.09
CA GLY A 71 13.43 -1.81 -2.06
C GLY A 71 12.12 -1.65 -2.81
N PHE A 72 11.43 -0.54 -2.57
CA PHE A 72 10.20 -0.22 -3.30
C PHE A 72 10.45 -0.04 -4.79
N ALA A 73 11.48 0.73 -5.16
CA ALA A 73 11.83 0.97 -6.55
C ALA A 73 12.21 -0.33 -7.29
N ALA A 74 12.95 -1.23 -6.63
CA ALA A 74 13.35 -2.51 -7.20
C ALA A 74 12.14 -3.45 -7.40
N MET A 75 11.23 -3.55 -6.43
CA MET A 75 9.97 -4.29 -6.58
C MET A 75 9.15 -3.74 -7.75
N ARG A 76 8.96 -2.41 -7.81
CA ARG A 76 8.23 -1.74 -8.89
C ARG A 76 8.83 -2.03 -10.27
N LYS A 77 10.15 -1.93 -10.38
CA LYS A 77 10.89 -2.23 -11.61
C LYS A 77 10.73 -3.69 -12.03
N GLU A 78 10.69 -4.63 -11.08
CA GLU A 78 10.41 -6.04 -11.38
C GLU A 78 9.00 -6.22 -11.95
N VAL A 79 7.98 -5.63 -11.31
CA VAL A 79 6.58 -5.69 -11.80
C VAL A 79 6.46 -5.07 -13.19
N GLU A 80 7.08 -3.91 -13.42
CA GLU A 80 7.08 -3.22 -14.72
C GLU A 80 7.74 -4.06 -15.81
N ARG A 81 8.86 -4.74 -15.50
CA ARG A 81 9.51 -5.69 -16.43
C ARG A 81 8.58 -6.83 -16.80
N LEU A 82 7.90 -7.43 -15.83
CA LEU A 82 6.97 -8.54 -16.07
C LEU A 82 5.77 -8.10 -16.91
N LEU A 83 5.18 -6.94 -16.62
CA LEU A 83 4.09 -6.37 -17.42
C LEU A 83 4.52 -6.11 -18.87
N TRP A 84 5.72 -5.57 -19.06
CA TRP A 84 6.28 -5.33 -20.40
C TRP A 84 6.48 -6.63 -21.20
N LEU A 85 6.97 -7.69 -20.55
CA LEU A 85 7.12 -9.01 -21.19
C LEU A 85 5.77 -9.63 -21.57
N GLU A 86 4.73 -9.41 -20.76
CA GLU A 86 3.37 -9.85 -21.05
C GLU A 86 2.80 -9.11 -22.28
N GLU A 87 2.96 -7.79 -22.34
CA GLU A 87 2.52 -6.96 -23.48
C GLU A 87 3.17 -7.41 -24.79
N LEU A 88 4.44 -7.81 -24.75
CA LEU A 88 5.17 -8.35 -25.90
C LEU A 88 4.83 -9.81 -26.23
N GLY A 89 4.01 -10.50 -25.42
CA GLY A 89 3.74 -11.93 -25.57
C GLY A 89 4.97 -12.82 -25.35
N ARG A 90 5.95 -12.34 -24.57
CA ARG A 90 7.26 -12.99 -24.34
C ARG A 90 7.42 -13.55 -22.92
N LEU A 91 6.36 -13.53 -22.14
CA LEU A 91 6.36 -14.01 -20.76
C LEU A 91 6.54 -15.53 -20.70
N ASP A 92 7.56 -15.99 -19.98
CA ASP A 92 7.72 -17.42 -19.73
C ASP A 92 6.75 -17.93 -18.63
N PRO A 93 6.53 -19.24 -18.46
CA PRO A 93 5.61 -19.78 -17.46
C PRO A 93 5.91 -19.37 -16.00
N GLU A 94 7.17 -19.26 -15.62
CA GLU A 94 7.60 -18.82 -14.29
C GLU A 94 7.40 -17.31 -14.09
N GLU A 95 7.74 -16.51 -15.10
CA GLU A 95 7.43 -15.08 -15.11
C GLU A 95 5.92 -14.81 -15.00
N LYS A 96 5.11 -15.61 -15.70
CA LYS A 96 3.66 -15.56 -15.62
C LYS A 96 3.16 -15.84 -14.20
N ARG A 97 3.66 -16.91 -13.57
CA ARG A 97 3.30 -17.25 -12.18
C ARG A 97 3.66 -16.12 -11.22
N ARG A 98 4.83 -15.50 -11.37
CA ARG A 98 5.25 -14.36 -10.54
C ARG A 98 4.38 -13.13 -10.75
N LEU A 99 4.06 -12.79 -12.00
CA LEU A 99 3.21 -11.64 -12.31
C LEU A 99 1.78 -11.83 -11.77
N ASP A 100 1.22 -13.02 -11.94
CA ASP A 100 -0.10 -13.37 -11.42
C ASP A 100 -0.13 -13.29 -9.89
N GLU A 101 0.94 -13.71 -9.21
CA GLU A 101 1.07 -13.59 -7.76
C GLU A 101 1.21 -12.13 -7.31
N TYR A 102 1.99 -11.30 -8.01
CA TYR A 102 2.06 -9.86 -7.75
C TYR A 102 0.69 -9.21 -7.87
N ARG A 103 -0.08 -9.51 -8.93
CA ARG A 103 -1.44 -9.00 -9.12
C ARG A 103 -2.34 -9.36 -7.95
N ARG A 104 -2.36 -10.64 -7.56
CA ARG A 104 -3.19 -11.17 -6.47
C ARG A 104 -2.86 -10.53 -5.12
N LEU A 105 -1.58 -10.31 -4.83
CA LEU A 105 -1.13 -9.72 -3.58
C LEU A 105 -1.35 -8.20 -3.53
N LEU A 106 -1.03 -7.48 -4.61
CA LEU A 106 -1.19 -6.03 -4.70
C LEU A 106 -2.66 -5.59 -4.82
N GLU A 107 -3.57 -6.48 -5.23
CA GLU A 107 -5.01 -6.24 -5.14
C GLU A 107 -5.49 -6.22 -3.67
N LYS A 108 -4.83 -6.98 -2.79
CA LYS A 108 -5.21 -7.13 -1.37
C LYS A 108 -4.45 -6.19 -0.45
N ILE A 109 -3.17 -5.94 -0.75
CA ILE A 109 -2.22 -5.25 0.12
C ILE A 109 -1.76 -3.97 -0.56
N LEU A 110 -2.00 -2.84 0.09
CA LEU A 110 -1.41 -1.57 -0.31
C LEU A 110 0.05 -1.51 0.13
N VAL A 111 0.98 -1.36 -0.81
CA VAL A 111 2.41 -1.18 -0.52
C VAL A 111 2.75 0.29 -0.74
N LEU A 112 3.21 0.96 0.32
CA LEU A 112 3.59 2.36 0.30
C LEU A 112 5.12 2.52 0.15
N PRO A 113 5.60 3.44 -0.70
CA PRO A 113 6.99 3.85 -0.69
C PRO A 113 7.29 4.65 0.58
N GLY A 114 8.43 4.36 1.19
CA GLY A 114 8.95 5.13 2.30
C GLY A 114 10.45 4.90 2.52
N PHE A 115 10.97 5.58 3.53
CA PHE A 115 12.33 5.37 4.02
C PHE A 115 12.36 5.58 5.53
N GLU A 116 13.33 4.96 6.18
CA GLU A 116 13.72 5.28 7.54
C GLU A 116 14.96 6.17 7.52
N PHE A 117 14.81 7.44 7.89
CA PHE A 117 15.95 8.34 8.05
C PHE A 117 16.59 8.12 9.42
N THR A 118 17.79 7.56 9.42
CA THR A 118 18.57 7.32 10.63
C THR A 118 19.56 8.46 10.81
N ALA A 119 19.34 9.27 11.84
CA ALA A 119 20.22 10.38 12.17
C ALA A 119 21.34 9.94 13.13
N THR A 120 22.50 10.58 13.01
CA THR A 120 23.69 10.31 13.85
C THR A 120 23.45 10.50 15.36
N PHE A 121 22.36 11.14 15.74
CA PHE A 121 21.99 11.43 17.13
C PHE A 121 21.00 10.41 17.74
N GLY A 122 20.82 9.24 17.12
CA GLY A 122 20.08 8.12 17.70
C GLY A 122 18.55 8.23 17.63
N PHE A 123 18.03 9.06 16.73
CA PHE A 123 16.60 9.09 16.41
C PHE A 123 16.37 8.67 14.95
N HIS A 124 15.19 8.10 14.72
CA HIS A 124 14.77 7.57 13.42
C HIS A 124 13.46 8.26 13.01
N ILE A 125 13.35 8.64 11.74
CA ILE A 125 12.14 9.29 11.18
C ILE A 125 11.65 8.44 10.00
N LEU A 126 10.37 8.06 10.02
CA LEU A 126 9.73 7.43 8.88
C LEU A 126 9.13 8.48 7.94
N GLY A 127 9.57 8.48 6.68
CA GLY A 127 8.90 9.18 5.59
C GLY A 127 8.06 8.17 4.80
N ILE A 128 6.75 8.35 4.71
CA ILE A 128 5.83 7.46 3.98
C ILE A 128 5.00 8.31 3.01
N PHE A 129 4.94 7.88 1.75
CA PHE A 129 4.36 8.66 0.66
C PHE A 129 3.09 8.01 0.10
N PRO A 130 2.08 8.81 -0.31
CA PRO A 130 0.82 8.33 -0.87
C PRO A 130 0.92 7.90 -2.33
#